data_AF-A0A2K6FPR3-F1
#
_entry.id   AF-A0A2K6FPR3-F1
#
_cell.length_a   1.000
_cell.length_b   1.000
_cell.length_c   1.000
_cell.angle_alpha   90.00
_cell.angle_beta   90.00
_cell.angle_gamma   90.00
#
_symmetry.space_group_name_H-M   'P 1'
#
loop_
_entity.id
_entity.type
_entity.pdbx_description
1 polymer ?
#
loop_
_entity_poly.entity_id
_entity_poly.type
_entity_poly.pdbx_seq_one_letter_code
_entity_poly.pdbx_strand_id
1 'polypeptide(L)'
;ILASQWGAPFSSVWKGSQTARHTWLPEVPSETTSYPSMRPIPSGLPVLGLDQVVIHVGALSLKESQELAQHAAEIGADGIAVIAPFFLKPWNKDVLISFLKEVAAAAPALPFYYYHIPALTGIKIRAEELLDGIQDKIPTFQGLKFSDTDLLDFGQCVDQNRQRQFAFLFGVDEQLLSALVMGATGAVGSTYNYLGKKTNQMLEAFERKDFSVALNYQFCIQRFINFVVKLGFGVSQTKAIMTLVSGIPMGPPRLPLQKASREFTDNVEAKLKSLDFLSFTGLKDRNLEACG
;
A
#
# COMPACT_ATOMS: atom_id res chain seq x y z
N ILE A 1 4.53 -0.93 3.35
CA ILE A 1 3.51 0.09 3.06
C ILE A 1 2.52 0.05 4.21
N LEU A 2 2.23 1.17 4.86
CA LEU A 2 1.13 1.20 5.83
C LEU A 2 -0.22 1.11 5.10
N ALA A 3 -1.18 0.51 5.77
CA ALA A 3 -2.56 0.38 5.33
C ALA A 3 -3.49 0.69 6.51
N SER A 4 -4.68 1.16 6.18
CA SER A 4 -5.74 1.43 7.15
C SER A 4 -7.05 0.89 6.57
N GLN A 5 -7.84 0.27 7.43
CA GLN A 5 -9.27 0.04 7.20
C GLN A 5 -10.07 1.18 7.83
N TRP A 6 -11.26 1.43 7.30
CA TRP A 6 -12.16 2.48 7.76
C TRP A 6 -12.40 2.40 9.28
N GLY A 7 -12.35 3.55 9.96
CA GLY A 7 -12.50 3.63 11.41
C GLY A 7 -11.28 3.26 12.26
N ALA A 8 -10.14 2.86 11.65
CA ALA A 8 -8.90 2.56 12.35
C ALA A 8 -7.74 3.46 11.90
N PRO A 9 -6.83 3.86 12.80
CA PRO A 9 -5.58 4.50 12.40
C PRO A 9 -4.78 3.56 11.46
N PHE A 10 -3.81 4.09 10.71
CA PHE A 10 -2.83 3.26 9.98
C PHE A 10 -2.06 2.32 10.92
N SER A 11 -2.63 1.15 11.18
CA SER A 11 -2.15 0.10 12.07
C SER A 11 -1.87 -1.20 11.32
N SER A 12 -2.18 -1.28 10.02
CA SER A 12 -1.88 -2.44 9.20
C SER A 12 -0.66 -2.19 8.29
N VAL A 13 0.08 -3.24 7.93
CA VAL A 13 1.24 -3.15 7.03
C VAL A 13 1.14 -4.16 5.89
N TRP A 14 1.31 -3.66 4.68
CA TRP A 14 1.56 -4.45 3.47
C TRP A 14 3.07 -4.57 3.21
N LYS A 15 3.63 -5.75 3.44
CA LYS A 15 5.06 -6.08 3.19
C LYS A 15 5.25 -6.63 1.78
N GLY A 16 6.47 -6.56 1.25
CA GLY A 16 6.84 -7.11 -0.08
C GLY A 16 6.32 -6.36 -1.32
N SER A 17 5.39 -5.42 -1.18
CA SER A 17 4.81 -4.65 -2.29
C SER A 17 5.82 -3.75 -3.05
N GLN A 18 5.39 -3.09 -4.13
CA GLN A 18 6.22 -2.20 -4.98
C GLN A 18 7.13 -1.24 -4.18
N THR A 19 6.61 -0.60 -3.13
CA THR A 19 7.40 0.32 -2.28
C THR A 19 8.49 -0.40 -1.48
N ALA A 20 8.31 -1.70 -1.19
CA ALA A 20 9.27 -2.57 -0.48
C ALA A 20 10.16 -3.41 -1.43
N ARG A 21 9.78 -3.58 -2.71
CA ARG A 21 10.50 -4.28 -3.80
C ARG A 21 10.81 -5.77 -3.60
N HIS A 22 9.78 -6.61 -3.41
CA HIS A 22 10.01 -8.05 -3.32
C HIS A 22 10.40 -8.72 -4.64
N THR A 23 9.88 -8.28 -5.78
CA THR A 23 10.04 -8.93 -7.10
C THR A 23 11.47 -8.93 -7.68
N TRP A 24 12.47 -8.42 -6.94
CA TRP A 24 13.86 -8.29 -7.36
C TRP A 24 14.85 -8.81 -6.29
N LEU A 25 14.38 -9.68 -5.40
CA LEU A 25 15.22 -10.42 -4.47
C LEU A 25 15.56 -11.76 -5.12
N PRO A 26 16.85 -12.12 -5.29
CA PRO A 26 17.22 -13.45 -5.79
C PRO A 26 16.79 -14.54 -4.78
N GLU A 27 16.47 -15.74 -5.29
CA GLU A 27 16.46 -16.97 -4.49
C GLU A 27 17.84 -17.09 -3.82
N VAL A 28 17.89 -16.96 -2.50
CA VAL A 28 19.07 -17.38 -1.75
C VAL A 28 18.70 -18.71 -1.10
N PRO A 29 19.43 -19.81 -1.40
CA PRO A 29 19.34 -21.04 -0.64
C PRO A 29 19.53 -20.75 0.85
N SER A 30 18.81 -21.51 1.66
CA SER A 30 18.48 -21.30 3.07
C SER A 30 19.65 -21.33 4.07
N GLU A 31 20.90 -21.03 3.70
CA GLU A 31 22.03 -21.22 4.63
C GLU A 31 23.08 -20.10 4.72
N THR A 32 23.10 -19.06 3.89
CA THR A 32 24.17 -18.02 4.02
C THR A 32 23.79 -16.56 3.83
N THR A 33 22.55 -16.24 3.44
CA THR A 33 22.04 -14.90 3.76
C THR A 33 21.37 -15.04 5.11
N SER A 34 22.11 -14.69 6.16
CA SER A 34 21.42 -14.17 7.33
C SER A 34 20.50 -13.07 6.80
N TYR A 35 19.18 -13.33 6.76
CA TYR A 35 18.26 -12.31 7.25
C TYR A 35 19.00 -11.72 8.44
N PRO A 36 19.31 -10.41 8.48
CA PRO A 36 19.87 -9.87 9.71
C PRO A 36 18.96 -10.42 10.77
N SER A 37 19.52 -11.29 11.63
CA SER A 37 18.73 -12.08 12.55
C SER A 37 17.73 -11.10 13.08
N MET A 38 16.43 -11.37 12.92
CA MET A 38 15.45 -10.53 13.58
C MET A 38 15.88 -10.62 15.03
N ARG A 39 16.60 -9.60 15.49
CA ARG A 39 16.99 -9.50 16.87
C ARG A 39 15.64 -9.63 17.57
N PRO A 40 15.52 -10.50 18.59
CA PRO A 40 14.34 -10.49 19.42
C PRO A 40 14.02 -9.03 19.69
N ILE A 41 12.79 -8.62 19.35
CA ILE A 41 12.32 -7.26 19.62
C ILE A 41 12.72 -7.01 21.08
N PRO A 42 13.57 -6.00 21.37
CA PRO A 42 14.02 -5.77 22.72
C PRO A 42 12.79 -5.67 23.62
N SER A 43 12.65 -6.59 24.56
CA SER A 43 11.59 -6.56 25.56
C SER A 43 11.74 -5.26 26.33
N GLY A 44 10.90 -4.26 26.01
CA GLY A 44 10.96 -2.93 26.63
C GLY A 44 10.74 -1.73 25.70
N LEU A 45 10.61 -1.90 24.38
CA LEU A 45 10.04 -0.86 23.53
C LEU A 45 8.51 -0.99 23.53
N PRO A 46 7.73 0.10 23.66
CA PRO A 46 6.29 0.02 23.52
C PRO A 46 5.99 -0.49 22.11
N VAL A 47 5.51 -1.73 22.02
CA VAL A 47 4.98 -2.29 20.79
C VAL A 47 3.72 -1.50 20.50
N LEU A 48 3.82 -0.49 19.63
CA LEU A 48 2.66 0.02 18.91
C LEU A 48 2.14 -1.17 18.10
N GLY A 49 1.13 -1.87 18.62
CA GLY A 49 0.56 -3.07 18.02
C GLY A 49 0.13 -2.80 16.60
N LEU A 50 0.65 -3.59 15.64
CA LEU A 50 0.11 -3.62 14.29
C LEU A 50 -1.09 -4.56 14.30
N ASP A 51 -2.23 -4.11 13.77
CA ASP A 51 -3.46 -4.90 13.78
C ASP A 51 -3.44 -6.01 12.72
N GLN A 52 -2.79 -5.77 11.57
CA GLN A 52 -2.66 -6.75 10.49
C GLN A 52 -1.36 -6.60 9.71
N VAL A 53 -0.77 -7.72 9.30
CA VAL A 53 0.40 -7.82 8.42
C VAL A 53 0.04 -8.66 7.20
N VAL A 54 -0.21 -7.98 6.08
CA VAL A 54 -0.45 -8.62 4.77
C VAL A 54 0.87 -8.73 4.01
N ILE A 55 1.21 -9.91 3.53
CA ILE A 55 2.43 -10.14 2.75
C ILE A 55 2.09 -10.19 1.27
N HIS A 56 2.67 -9.30 0.48
CA HIS A 56 2.63 -9.43 -0.96
C HIS A 56 3.56 -10.57 -1.39
N VAL A 57 3.00 -11.64 -1.94
CA VAL A 57 3.71 -12.86 -2.34
C VAL A 57 3.75 -13.03 -3.87
N GLY A 58 3.40 -11.98 -4.62
CA GLY A 58 3.42 -12.01 -6.08
C GLY A 58 4.84 -12.08 -6.64
N ALA A 59 5.05 -13.02 -7.55
CA ALA A 59 6.28 -13.21 -8.30
C ALA A 59 5.96 -13.47 -9.79
N LEU A 60 6.97 -13.40 -10.66
CA LEU A 60 6.80 -13.76 -12.07
C LEU A 60 6.76 -15.29 -12.26
N SER A 61 7.44 -16.03 -11.38
CA SER A 61 7.36 -17.48 -11.28
C SER A 61 6.18 -17.89 -10.39
N LEU A 62 5.32 -18.78 -10.91
CA LEU A 62 4.23 -19.34 -10.10
C LEU A 62 4.77 -20.08 -8.88
N LYS A 63 5.84 -20.87 -9.07
CA LYS A 63 6.45 -21.67 -8.01
C LYS A 63 6.98 -20.80 -6.86
N GLU A 64 7.70 -19.73 -7.18
CA GLU A 64 8.17 -18.77 -6.16
C GLU A 64 7.00 -18.14 -5.41
N SER A 65 5.93 -17.77 -6.12
CA SER A 65 4.75 -17.17 -5.51
C SER A 65 4.06 -18.15 -4.53
N GLN A 66 4.02 -19.44 -4.87
CA GLN A 66 3.50 -20.50 -4.00
C GLN A 66 4.38 -20.71 -2.76
N GLU A 67 5.71 -20.77 -2.92
CA GLU A 67 6.66 -20.90 -1.81
C GLU A 67 6.56 -19.72 -0.84
N LEU A 68 6.44 -18.50 -1.37
CA LEU A 68 6.23 -17.28 -0.57
C LEU A 68 4.88 -17.28 0.14
N ALA A 69 3.82 -17.77 -0.50
CA ALA A 69 2.50 -17.92 0.11
C ALA A 69 2.52 -18.94 1.27
N GLN A 70 3.12 -20.11 1.04
CA GLN A 70 3.29 -21.13 2.08
C GLN A 70 4.09 -20.58 3.26
N HIS A 71 5.23 -19.94 3.00
CA HIS A 71 6.05 -19.33 4.05
C HIS A 71 5.29 -18.22 4.80
N ALA A 72 4.47 -17.41 4.11
CA ALA A 72 3.64 -16.40 4.76
C ALA A 72 2.64 -17.02 5.76
N ALA A 73 2.07 -18.19 5.44
CA ALA A 73 1.22 -18.95 6.36
C ALA A 73 2.01 -19.51 7.54
N GLU A 74 3.20 -20.07 7.30
CA GLU A 74 4.07 -20.64 8.33
C GLU A 74 4.52 -19.61 9.38
N ILE A 75 4.80 -18.38 8.97
CA ILE A 75 5.20 -17.29 9.88
C ILE A 75 4.01 -16.54 10.51
N GLY A 76 2.78 -16.97 10.23
CA GLY A 76 1.57 -16.38 10.82
C GLY A 76 1.23 -14.98 10.30
N ALA A 77 1.39 -14.72 9.00
CA ALA A 77 0.86 -13.49 8.40
C ALA A 77 -0.68 -13.44 8.49
N ASP A 78 -1.26 -12.24 8.55
CA ASP A 78 -2.72 -12.06 8.62
C ASP A 78 -3.41 -12.17 7.25
N GLY A 79 -2.63 -12.21 6.17
CA GLY A 79 -3.11 -12.40 4.81
C GLY A 79 -2.00 -12.32 3.78
N ILE A 80 -2.35 -12.70 2.55
CA ILE A 80 -1.47 -12.61 1.39
C ILE A 80 -2.09 -11.77 0.29
N ALA A 81 -1.24 -11.12 -0.51
CA ALA A 81 -1.69 -10.38 -1.68
C ALA A 81 -0.87 -10.72 -2.92
N VAL A 82 -1.51 -10.78 -4.09
CA VAL A 82 -0.85 -11.19 -5.33
C VAL A 82 -1.16 -10.21 -6.47
N ILE A 83 -0.10 -9.81 -7.17
CA ILE A 83 -0.15 -8.98 -8.37
C ILE A 83 -0.27 -9.90 -9.59
N ALA A 84 -0.93 -9.47 -10.65
CA ALA A 84 -0.96 -10.23 -11.88
C ALA A 84 0.48 -10.39 -12.47
N PRO A 85 0.89 -11.60 -12.91
CA PRO A 85 2.17 -11.77 -13.58
C PRO A 85 2.17 -11.01 -14.91
N PHE A 86 3.25 -10.28 -15.18
CA PHE A 86 3.27 -9.27 -16.25
C PHE A 86 4.34 -9.46 -17.32
N PHE A 87 5.22 -10.45 -17.17
CA PHE A 87 6.19 -10.82 -18.21
C PHE A 87 5.47 -11.48 -19.40
N LEU A 88 4.89 -12.67 -19.17
CA LEU A 88 3.90 -13.28 -20.06
C LEU A 88 2.51 -12.98 -19.51
N LYS A 89 1.83 -12.02 -20.12
CA LYS A 89 0.57 -11.49 -19.61
C LYS A 89 -0.55 -12.52 -19.79
N PRO A 90 -1.40 -12.79 -18.78
CA PRO A 90 -2.64 -13.54 -18.97
C PRO A 90 -3.48 -12.85 -20.06
N TRP A 91 -3.96 -13.63 -21.04
CA TRP A 91 -4.69 -13.10 -22.18
C TRP A 91 -6.18 -12.87 -21.89
N ASN A 92 -6.71 -13.43 -20.80
CA ASN A 92 -8.08 -13.22 -20.35
C ASN A 92 -8.18 -13.39 -18.81
N LYS A 93 -9.37 -13.09 -18.26
CA LYS A 93 -9.62 -13.17 -16.81
C LYS A 93 -9.45 -14.58 -16.24
N ASP A 94 -9.89 -15.62 -16.94
CA ASP A 94 -9.86 -17.00 -16.43
C ASP A 94 -8.43 -17.54 -16.29
N VAL A 95 -7.53 -17.15 -17.20
CA VAL A 95 -6.10 -17.48 -17.09
C VAL A 95 -5.47 -16.78 -15.89
N LEU A 96 -5.82 -15.51 -15.64
CA LEU A 96 -5.35 -14.79 -14.45
C LEU A 96 -5.91 -15.44 -13.17
N ILE A 97 -7.20 -15.76 -13.12
CA ILE A 97 -7.83 -16.45 -11.99
C ILE A 97 -7.14 -17.80 -11.74
N SER A 98 -6.78 -18.55 -12.79
CA SER A 98 -6.08 -19.82 -12.65
C SER A 98 -4.73 -19.64 -11.94
N PHE A 99 -3.93 -18.64 -12.32
CA PHE A 99 -2.69 -18.32 -11.62
C PHE A 99 -2.93 -17.92 -10.15
N LEU A 100 -3.88 -17.02 -9.91
CA LEU A 100 -4.18 -16.54 -8.55
C LEU A 100 -4.68 -17.67 -7.64
N LYS A 101 -5.47 -18.59 -8.18
CA LYS A 101 -5.98 -19.77 -7.47
C LYS A 101 -4.85 -20.68 -7.00
N GLU A 102 -3.89 -20.98 -7.88
CA GLU A 102 -2.74 -21.82 -7.55
C GLU A 102 -1.89 -21.22 -6.42
N VAL A 103 -1.75 -19.89 -6.37
CA VAL A 103 -1.05 -19.20 -5.28
C VAL A 103 -1.88 -19.20 -3.98
N ALA A 104 -3.18 -18.89 -4.07
CA ALA A 104 -4.08 -18.90 -2.92
C ALA A 104 -4.15 -20.28 -2.26
N ALA A 105 -4.13 -21.36 -3.06
CA ALA A 105 -4.17 -22.73 -2.57
C ALA A 105 -2.92 -23.14 -1.76
N ALA A 106 -1.78 -22.46 -1.94
CA ALA A 106 -0.57 -22.68 -1.13
C ALA A 106 -0.67 -22.09 0.29
N ALA A 107 -1.64 -21.20 0.55
CA ALA A 107 -1.94 -20.65 1.87
C ALA A 107 -3.47 -20.71 2.15
N PRO A 108 -4.06 -21.91 2.24
CA PRO A 108 -5.51 -22.10 2.15
C PRO A 108 -6.32 -21.58 3.35
N ALA A 109 -5.64 -21.18 4.43
CA ALA A 109 -6.27 -20.58 5.61
C ALA A 109 -6.11 -19.05 5.67
N LEU A 110 -5.28 -18.46 4.82
CA LEU A 110 -5.02 -17.02 4.85
C LEU A 110 -5.97 -16.23 3.95
N PRO A 111 -6.49 -15.08 4.42
CA PRO A 111 -7.13 -14.08 3.56
C PRO A 111 -6.29 -13.74 2.33
N PHE A 112 -6.90 -13.82 1.15
CA PHE A 112 -6.27 -13.52 -0.13
C PHE A 112 -6.78 -12.19 -0.70
N TYR A 113 -5.87 -11.32 -1.10
CA TYR A 113 -6.18 -10.05 -1.75
C TYR A 113 -5.58 -9.97 -3.16
N TYR A 114 -6.36 -9.52 -4.13
CA TYR A 114 -5.81 -9.19 -5.45
C TYR A 114 -5.20 -7.79 -5.45
N TYR A 115 -3.96 -7.66 -5.96
CA TYR A 115 -3.30 -6.38 -6.16
C TYR A 115 -3.40 -5.95 -7.63
N HIS A 116 -4.38 -5.08 -7.89
CA HIS A 116 -4.62 -4.48 -9.19
C HIS A 116 -3.79 -3.20 -9.36
N ILE A 117 -2.89 -3.17 -10.36
CA ILE A 117 -2.03 -2.00 -10.68
C ILE A 117 -1.64 -1.97 -12.18
N PRO A 118 -2.61 -1.73 -13.08
CA PRO A 118 -2.43 -1.88 -14.53
C PRO A 118 -1.35 -0.96 -15.10
N ALA A 119 -1.13 0.21 -14.51
CA ALA A 119 -0.07 1.14 -14.91
C ALA A 119 1.35 0.51 -14.87
N LEU A 120 1.58 -0.49 -14.01
CA LEU A 120 2.85 -1.21 -13.93
C LEU A 120 2.83 -2.54 -14.66
N THR A 121 1.71 -3.27 -14.56
CA THR A 121 1.64 -4.64 -15.10
C THR A 121 1.31 -4.65 -16.59
N GLY A 122 0.65 -3.61 -17.10
CA GLY A 122 0.11 -3.56 -18.46
C GLY A 122 -1.01 -4.58 -18.70
N ILE A 123 -1.60 -5.15 -17.65
CA ILE A 123 -2.72 -6.10 -17.73
C ILE A 123 -4.01 -5.32 -17.97
N LYS A 124 -4.73 -5.70 -19.03
CA LYS A 124 -5.98 -5.07 -19.47
C LYS A 124 -7.21 -5.90 -19.07
N ILE A 125 -7.21 -6.39 -17.84
CA ILE A 125 -8.34 -7.11 -17.24
C ILE A 125 -8.85 -6.20 -16.13
N ARG A 126 -10.11 -5.79 -16.22
CA ARG A 126 -10.75 -4.93 -15.23
C ARG A 126 -10.94 -5.69 -13.92
N ALA A 127 -10.86 -4.98 -12.80
CA ALA A 127 -10.98 -5.59 -11.49
C ALA A 127 -12.39 -6.14 -11.25
N GLU A 128 -13.43 -5.42 -11.66
CA GLU A 128 -14.83 -5.85 -11.49
C GLU A 128 -15.11 -7.19 -12.20
N GLU A 129 -14.60 -7.34 -13.43
CA GLU A 129 -14.75 -8.57 -14.22
C GLU A 129 -14.06 -9.76 -13.57
N LEU A 130 -12.94 -9.53 -12.87
CA LEU A 130 -12.19 -10.54 -12.14
C LEU A 130 -12.89 -10.94 -10.85
N LEU A 131 -13.53 -9.99 -10.15
CA LEU A 131 -14.22 -10.21 -8.88
C LEU A 131 -15.54 -10.98 -9.06
N ASP A 132 -16.18 -10.88 -10.23
CA ASP A 132 -17.40 -11.62 -10.54
C ASP A 132 -17.21 -13.14 -10.39
N GLY A 133 -17.91 -13.73 -9.41
CA GLY A 133 -17.82 -15.16 -9.07
C GLY A 133 -16.48 -15.61 -8.46
N ILE A 134 -15.61 -14.69 -8.03
CA ILE A 134 -14.23 -15.03 -7.65
C ILE A 134 -14.12 -16.03 -6.50
N GLN A 135 -15.04 -15.98 -5.52
CA GLN A 135 -15.02 -16.89 -4.37
C GLN A 135 -15.33 -18.34 -4.73
N ASP A 136 -16.01 -18.60 -5.85
CA ASP A 136 -16.24 -19.96 -6.34
C ASP A 136 -14.94 -20.61 -6.86
N LYS A 137 -13.95 -19.78 -7.19
CA LYS A 137 -12.62 -20.20 -7.66
C LYS A 137 -11.56 -20.06 -6.57
N ILE A 138 -11.65 -19.03 -5.75
CA ILE A 138 -10.70 -18.69 -4.68
C ILE A 138 -11.50 -18.45 -3.38
N PRO A 139 -11.80 -19.52 -2.61
CA PRO A 139 -12.62 -19.40 -1.41
C PRO A 139 -12.04 -18.48 -0.33
N THR A 140 -10.71 -18.31 -0.31
CA THR A 140 -9.99 -17.43 0.62
C THR A 140 -9.98 -15.96 0.17
N PHE A 141 -10.57 -15.61 -0.97
CA PHE A 141 -10.60 -14.23 -1.45
C PHE A 141 -11.36 -13.32 -0.47
N GLN A 142 -10.68 -12.25 -0.03
CA GLN A 142 -11.18 -11.29 0.96
C GLN A 142 -11.09 -9.84 0.52
N GLY A 143 -10.50 -9.53 -0.64
CA GLY A 143 -10.60 -8.18 -1.16
C GLY A 143 -9.60 -7.79 -2.24
N LEU A 144 -9.56 -6.49 -2.47
CA LEU A 144 -8.92 -5.85 -3.60
C LEU A 144 -8.07 -4.68 -3.09
N LYS A 145 -6.80 -4.65 -3.49
CA LYS A 145 -6.01 -3.42 -3.52
C LYS A 145 -6.07 -2.85 -4.93
N PHE A 146 -6.74 -1.71 -5.09
CA PHE A 146 -6.98 -1.07 -6.39
C PHE A 146 -6.10 0.17 -6.55
N SER A 147 -4.99 0.04 -7.28
CA SER A 147 -4.08 1.12 -7.65
C SER A 147 -4.28 1.53 -9.11
N ASP A 148 -5.47 2.03 -9.41
CA ASP A 148 -5.84 2.67 -10.68
C ASP A 148 -6.82 3.83 -10.42
N THR A 149 -6.99 4.71 -11.40
CA THR A 149 -7.85 5.90 -11.34
C THR A 149 -9.20 5.70 -12.02
N ASP A 150 -9.44 4.55 -12.66
CA ASP A 150 -10.75 4.17 -13.19
C ASP A 150 -11.74 3.89 -12.05
N LEU A 151 -12.46 4.94 -11.63
CA LEU A 151 -13.47 4.84 -10.58
C LEU A 151 -14.77 4.17 -11.05
N LEU A 152 -14.98 3.96 -12.36
CA LEU A 152 -16.07 3.14 -12.84
C LEU A 152 -15.78 1.66 -12.53
N ASP A 153 -14.58 1.18 -12.84
CA ASP A 153 -14.14 -0.17 -12.46
C ASP A 153 -14.16 -0.36 -10.94
N PHE A 154 -13.55 0.55 -10.18
CA PHE A 154 -13.58 0.48 -8.72
C PHE A 154 -15.00 0.52 -8.14
N GLY A 155 -15.85 1.43 -8.63
CA GLY A 155 -17.24 1.55 -8.18
C GLY A 155 -18.05 0.29 -8.46
N GLN A 156 -17.85 -0.34 -9.62
CA GLN A 156 -18.49 -1.61 -9.95
C GLN A 156 -17.99 -2.76 -9.07
N CYS A 157 -16.70 -2.79 -8.71
CA CYS A 157 -16.18 -3.74 -7.72
C CYS A 157 -16.95 -3.65 -6.40
N VAL A 158 -17.16 -2.42 -5.88
CA VAL A 158 -17.88 -2.18 -4.63
C VAL A 158 -19.37 -2.57 -4.77
N ASP A 159 -20.04 -2.07 -5.81
CA ASP A 159 -21.49 -2.19 -5.96
C ASP A 159 -21.96 -3.63 -6.21
N GLN A 160 -21.30 -4.35 -7.10
CA GLN A 160 -21.67 -5.72 -7.47
C GLN A 160 -21.35 -6.75 -6.38
N ASN A 161 -20.51 -6.39 -5.42
CA ASN A 161 -20.06 -7.27 -4.35
C ASN A 161 -20.50 -6.82 -2.95
N ARG A 162 -21.50 -5.94 -2.81
CA ARG A 162 -22.00 -5.43 -1.50
C ARG A 162 -22.37 -6.50 -0.48
N GLN A 163 -22.85 -7.65 -0.95
CA GLN A 163 -23.24 -8.78 -0.08
C GLN A 163 -22.01 -9.55 0.43
N ARG A 164 -20.85 -9.33 -0.17
CA ARG A 164 -19.57 -9.89 0.24
C ARG A 164 -18.90 -8.91 1.20
N GLN A 165 -18.29 -9.43 2.26
CA GLN A 165 -17.52 -8.62 3.22
C GLN A 165 -16.09 -8.36 2.72
N PHE A 166 -15.95 -7.95 1.46
CA PHE A 166 -14.63 -7.68 0.88
C PHE A 166 -14.07 -6.34 1.34
N ALA A 167 -12.74 -6.31 1.50
CA ALA A 167 -12.01 -5.06 1.64
C ALA A 167 -11.76 -4.43 0.26
N PHE A 168 -12.30 -3.23 0.03
CA PHE A 168 -12.03 -2.42 -1.15
C PHE A 168 -11.02 -1.34 -0.81
N LEU A 169 -9.73 -1.70 -0.89
CA LEU A 169 -8.62 -0.88 -0.47
C LEU A 169 -8.10 -0.05 -1.65
N PHE A 170 -8.27 1.26 -1.57
CA PHE A 170 -7.84 2.14 -2.65
C PHE A 170 -6.35 2.51 -2.54
N GLY A 171 -5.66 2.54 -3.69
CA GLY A 171 -4.20 2.58 -3.76
C GLY A 171 -3.62 3.76 -4.53
N VAL A 172 -4.39 4.84 -4.73
CA VAL A 172 -3.94 6.12 -5.31
C VAL A 172 -4.13 7.25 -4.30
N ASP A 173 -3.12 7.44 -3.46
CA ASP A 173 -3.13 8.29 -2.27
C ASP A 173 -3.57 9.75 -2.56
N GLU A 174 -3.12 10.31 -3.67
CA GLU A 174 -3.41 11.69 -4.10
C GLU A 174 -4.86 11.95 -4.46
N GLN A 175 -5.69 10.93 -4.57
CA GLN A 175 -7.13 11.07 -4.83
C GLN A 175 -7.98 10.16 -3.93
N LEU A 176 -7.48 9.76 -2.76
CA LEU A 176 -8.19 8.83 -1.87
C LEU A 176 -9.63 9.28 -1.54
N LEU A 177 -9.87 10.57 -1.29
CA LEU A 177 -11.21 11.08 -0.98
C LEU A 177 -12.24 10.79 -2.08
N SER A 178 -11.84 10.77 -3.35
CA SER A 178 -12.75 10.40 -4.44
C SER A 178 -13.14 8.92 -4.39
N ALA A 179 -12.24 8.04 -3.94
CA ALA A 179 -12.58 6.63 -3.74
C ALA A 179 -13.41 6.38 -2.48
N LEU A 180 -13.21 7.18 -1.42
CA LEU A 180 -14.04 7.10 -0.21
C LEU A 180 -15.52 7.35 -0.53
N VAL A 181 -15.84 8.36 -1.35
CA VAL A 181 -17.23 8.60 -1.78
C VAL A 181 -17.78 7.47 -2.67
N MET A 182 -16.90 6.73 -3.36
CA MET A 182 -17.27 5.55 -4.16
C MET A 182 -17.41 4.27 -3.32
N GLY A 183 -17.17 4.33 -2.00
CA GLY A 183 -17.34 3.20 -1.08
C GLY A 183 -16.06 2.42 -0.78
N ALA A 184 -14.88 3.02 -0.95
CA ALA A 184 -13.64 2.42 -0.46
C ALA A 184 -13.70 2.16 1.06
N THR A 185 -13.31 0.96 1.49
CA THR A 185 -13.31 0.54 2.89
C THR A 185 -11.97 0.77 3.59
N GLY A 186 -11.01 1.37 2.89
CA GLY A 186 -9.67 1.60 3.38
C GLY A 186 -8.71 2.01 2.27
N ALA A 187 -7.43 2.10 2.62
CA ALA A 187 -6.39 2.51 1.68
C ALA A 187 -5.06 1.81 1.92
N VAL A 188 -4.31 1.56 0.84
CA VAL A 188 -2.96 0.98 0.88
C VAL A 188 -2.03 1.79 -0.02
N GLY A 189 -1.09 2.53 0.58
CA GLY A 189 -0.44 3.63 -0.11
C GLY A 189 0.91 4.04 0.48
N SER A 190 1.80 4.53 -0.38
CA SER A 190 3.18 4.82 0.01
C SER A 190 3.30 6.03 0.92
N THR A 191 2.41 7.00 0.79
CA THR A 191 2.47 8.27 1.54
C THR A 191 2.13 8.07 3.01
N TYR A 192 1.36 7.04 3.36
CA TYR A 192 0.92 6.79 4.73
C TYR A 192 2.07 6.54 5.70
N ASN A 193 3.24 6.11 5.21
CA ASN A 193 4.46 5.97 6.01
C ASN A 193 4.89 7.29 6.68
N TYR A 194 4.61 8.44 6.05
CA TYR A 194 5.03 9.77 6.56
C TYR A 194 3.90 10.81 6.59
N LEU A 195 2.76 10.56 5.94
CA LEU A 195 1.54 11.39 5.99
C LEU A 195 0.37 10.70 6.70
N GLY A 196 0.55 9.50 7.27
CA GLY A 196 -0.54 8.72 7.86
C GLY A 196 -1.38 9.49 8.89
N LYS A 197 -0.75 10.33 9.73
CA LYS A 197 -1.47 11.20 10.67
C LYS A 197 -2.40 12.19 9.97
N LYS A 198 -1.93 12.86 8.91
CA LYS A 198 -2.73 13.83 8.14
C LYS A 198 -3.86 13.12 7.38
N THR A 199 -3.57 11.95 6.82
CA THR A 199 -4.57 11.13 6.15
C THR A 199 -5.63 10.62 7.12
N ASN A 200 -5.28 10.23 8.35
CA ASN A 200 -6.27 9.87 9.38
C ASN A 200 -7.21 11.03 9.71
N GLN A 201 -6.71 12.27 9.79
CA GLN A 201 -7.57 13.45 10.01
C GLN A 201 -8.59 13.63 8.88
N MET A 202 -8.21 13.33 7.64
CA MET A 202 -9.12 13.30 6.49
C MET A 202 -10.17 12.19 6.62
N LEU A 203 -9.75 10.98 6.98
CA LEU A 203 -10.65 9.84 7.19
C LEU A 203 -11.66 10.11 8.31
N GLU A 204 -11.21 10.65 9.44
CA GLU A 204 -12.07 11.06 10.56
C GLU A 204 -13.05 12.18 10.19
N ALA A 205 -12.62 13.17 9.40
CA ALA A 205 -13.51 14.22 8.91
C ALA A 205 -14.59 13.65 7.98
N PHE A 206 -14.21 12.73 7.08
CA PHE A 206 -15.14 12.03 6.20
C PHE A 206 -16.16 11.19 6.98
N GLU A 207 -15.71 10.45 8.00
CA GLU A 207 -16.56 9.67 8.92
C GLU A 207 -17.61 10.54 9.61
N ARG A 208 -17.18 11.70 10.12
CA ARG A 208 -18.07 12.69 10.76
C ARG A 208 -18.95 13.45 9.77
N LYS A 209 -18.90 13.11 8.48
CA LYS A 209 -19.61 13.78 7.37
C LYS A 209 -19.24 15.25 7.21
N ASP A 210 -18.07 15.65 7.70
CA ASP A 210 -17.48 16.96 7.46
C ASP A 210 -16.68 16.93 6.16
N PHE A 211 -17.42 16.85 5.04
CA PHE A 211 -16.83 16.69 3.71
C PHE A 211 -15.98 17.88 3.29
N SER A 212 -16.30 19.09 3.77
CA SER A 212 -15.51 20.30 3.51
C SER A 212 -14.14 20.22 4.17
N VAL A 213 -14.06 19.77 5.43
CA VAL A 213 -12.77 19.56 6.11
C VAL A 213 -12.00 18.39 5.50
N ALA A 214 -12.67 17.28 5.18
CA ALA A 214 -12.03 16.16 4.48
C ALA A 214 -11.42 16.61 3.14
N LEU A 215 -12.14 17.42 2.35
CA LEU A 215 -11.66 17.96 1.10
C LEU A 215 -10.46 18.90 1.29
N ASN A 216 -10.47 19.75 2.31
CA ASN A 216 -9.32 20.58 2.64
C ASN A 216 -8.07 19.73 2.93
N TYR A 217 -8.21 18.67 3.72
CA TYR A 217 -7.10 17.76 3.98
C TYR A 217 -6.61 17.03 2.72
N GLN A 218 -7.52 16.57 1.86
CA GLN A 218 -7.14 16.00 0.55
C GLN A 218 -6.33 17.01 -0.28
N PHE A 219 -6.76 18.28 -0.33
CA PHE A 219 -6.03 19.33 -1.04
C PHE A 219 -4.65 19.59 -0.44
N CYS A 220 -4.51 19.59 0.89
CA CYS A 220 -3.21 19.72 1.55
C CYS A 220 -2.26 18.59 1.13
N ILE A 221 -2.75 17.35 1.14
CA ILE A 221 -2.00 16.16 0.71
C ILE A 221 -1.64 16.28 -0.78
N GLN A 222 -2.58 16.68 -1.63
CA GLN A 222 -2.35 16.88 -3.07
C GLN A 222 -1.33 17.98 -3.37
N ARG A 223 -1.32 19.10 -2.63
CA ARG A 223 -0.32 20.17 -2.79
C ARG A 223 1.09 19.63 -2.59
N PHE A 224 1.28 18.69 -1.67
CA PHE A 224 2.57 18.01 -1.48
C PHE A 224 2.85 16.99 -2.59
N ILE A 225 1.93 16.07 -2.87
CA ILE A 225 2.15 14.99 -3.84
C ILE A 225 2.37 15.56 -5.25
N ASN A 226 1.53 16.51 -5.68
CA ASN A 226 1.67 17.17 -6.99
C ASN A 226 3.00 17.94 -7.10
N PHE A 227 3.51 18.50 -6.00
CA PHE A 227 4.84 19.12 -5.98
C PHE A 227 5.94 18.09 -6.26
N VAL A 228 5.95 16.96 -5.55
CA VAL A 228 7.00 15.94 -5.74
C VAL A 228 6.87 15.22 -7.07
N VAL A 229 5.64 15.00 -7.57
CA VAL A 229 5.39 14.41 -8.90
C VAL A 229 6.05 15.24 -10.00
N LYS A 230 5.96 16.58 -9.93
CA LYS A 230 6.63 17.49 -10.88
C LYS A 230 8.16 17.41 -10.85
N LEU A 231 8.73 16.97 -9.72
CA LEU A 231 10.18 16.77 -9.56
C LEU A 231 10.63 15.35 -9.92
N GLY A 232 9.72 14.46 -10.32
CA GLY A 232 9.97 13.05 -10.51
C GLY A 232 9.85 12.28 -9.20
N PHE A 233 8.69 11.66 -8.98
CA PHE A 233 8.36 10.96 -7.75
C PHE A 233 8.21 9.45 -7.97
N GLY A 234 8.97 8.67 -7.21
CA GLY A 234 8.90 7.21 -7.20
C GLY A 234 9.49 6.63 -5.92
N VAL A 235 9.77 5.33 -5.91
CA VAL A 235 10.21 4.61 -4.70
C VAL A 235 11.47 5.20 -4.08
N SER A 236 12.44 5.65 -4.88
CA SER A 236 13.66 6.29 -4.39
C SER A 236 13.38 7.54 -3.57
N GLN A 237 12.48 8.38 -4.08
CA GLN A 237 12.03 9.59 -3.45
C GLN A 237 11.23 9.27 -2.18
N THR A 238 10.31 8.29 -2.22
CA THR A 238 9.59 7.82 -1.03
C THR A 238 10.56 7.42 0.10
N LYS A 239 11.64 6.70 -0.20
CA LYS A 239 12.65 6.32 0.81
C LYS A 239 13.38 7.53 1.39
N ALA A 240 13.72 8.51 0.56
CA ALA A 240 14.38 9.74 1.00
C ALA A 240 13.44 10.57 1.91
N ILE A 241 12.19 10.74 1.51
CA ILE A 241 11.16 11.45 2.29
C ILE A 241 10.94 10.76 3.63
N MET A 242 10.79 9.43 3.65
CA MET A 242 10.61 8.69 4.90
C MET A 242 11.82 8.85 5.83
N THR A 243 13.05 8.82 5.27
CA THR A 243 14.26 9.08 6.06
C THR A 243 14.26 10.48 6.67
N LEU A 244 13.88 11.48 5.87
CA LEU A 244 13.77 12.88 6.31
C LEU A 244 12.72 13.06 7.42
N VAL A 245 11.52 12.51 7.24
CA VAL A 245 10.38 12.74 8.15
C VAL A 245 10.52 11.95 9.45
N SER A 246 10.96 10.70 9.38
CA SER A 246 11.02 9.82 10.54
C SER A 246 12.37 9.82 11.28
N GLY A 247 13.43 10.31 10.64
CA GLY A 247 14.81 10.12 11.11
C GLY A 247 15.34 8.69 11.00
N ILE A 248 14.52 7.73 10.56
CA ILE A 248 14.91 6.32 10.42
C ILE A 248 15.65 6.16 9.09
N PRO A 249 16.91 5.65 9.07
CA PRO A 249 17.68 5.51 7.85
C PRO A 249 17.11 4.40 6.95
N MET A 250 16.37 4.76 5.90
CA MET A 250 15.81 3.78 4.96
C MET A 250 16.88 3.15 4.05
N GLY A 251 18.06 3.76 3.97
CA GLY A 251 19.15 3.36 3.07
C GLY A 251 18.85 3.62 1.59
N PRO A 252 19.82 3.37 0.69
CA PRO A 252 19.63 3.63 -0.74
C PRO A 252 18.59 2.68 -1.36
N PRO A 253 18.05 3.03 -2.54
CA PRO A 253 17.39 2.07 -3.38
C PRO A 253 18.42 1.12 -4.03
N ARG A 254 18.06 -0.15 -4.25
CA ARG A 254 18.73 -1.09 -5.15
C ARG A 254 18.47 -0.70 -6.62
N LEU A 255 19.42 -1.01 -7.49
CA LEU A 255 19.22 -0.94 -8.94
C LEU A 255 17.99 -1.75 -9.38
N PRO A 256 17.31 -1.37 -10.48
CA PRO A 256 17.67 -0.29 -11.42
C PRO A 256 17.30 1.14 -10.95
N LEU A 257 16.76 1.29 -9.74
CA LEU A 257 16.43 2.60 -9.20
C LEU A 257 17.68 3.35 -8.73
N GLN A 258 17.68 4.67 -8.94
CA GLN A 258 18.77 5.56 -8.50
C GLN A 258 18.39 6.29 -7.22
N LYS A 259 19.37 6.61 -6.37
CA LYS A 259 19.14 7.40 -5.15
C LYS A 259 18.55 8.76 -5.50
N ALA A 260 17.62 9.26 -4.69
CA ALA A 260 17.13 10.63 -4.82
C ALA A 260 18.28 11.63 -4.64
N SER A 261 18.24 12.73 -5.41
CA SER A 261 19.25 13.78 -5.31
C SER A 261 19.13 14.56 -4.00
N ARG A 262 20.21 15.24 -3.63
CA ARG A 262 20.19 16.16 -2.48
C ARG A 262 19.20 17.31 -2.72
N GLU A 263 19.24 17.90 -3.92
CA GLU A 263 18.30 18.95 -4.34
C GLU A 263 16.83 18.54 -4.17
N PHE A 264 16.47 17.31 -4.57
CA PHE A 264 15.12 16.79 -4.34
C PHE A 264 14.77 16.78 -2.84
N THR A 265 15.69 16.30 -2.00
CA THR A 265 15.47 16.17 -0.55
C THR A 265 15.31 17.53 0.11
N ASP A 266 16.16 18.50 -0.24
CA ASP A 266 16.12 19.87 0.28
C ASP A 266 14.79 20.57 -0.11
N ASN A 267 14.37 20.41 -1.39
CA ASN A 267 13.10 20.92 -1.89
C ASN A 267 11.88 20.30 -1.18
N VAL A 268 11.93 19.00 -0.88
CA VAL A 268 10.87 18.32 -0.13
C VAL A 268 10.82 18.79 1.31
N GLU A 269 11.95 18.95 1.98
CA GLU A 269 11.98 19.46 3.35
C GLU A 269 11.32 20.84 3.45
N ALA A 270 11.69 21.75 2.55
CA ALA A 270 11.06 23.06 2.48
C ALA A 270 9.55 22.97 2.22
N LYS A 271 9.12 22.10 1.29
CA LYS A 271 7.70 21.95 0.98
C LYS A 271 6.90 21.38 2.15
N LEU A 272 7.41 20.36 2.84
CA LEU A 272 6.78 19.75 4.02
C LEU A 272 6.64 20.75 5.16
N LYS A 273 7.65 21.60 5.38
CA LYS A 273 7.59 22.70 6.36
C LYS A 273 6.51 23.71 6.00
N SER A 274 6.44 24.15 4.73
CA SER A 274 5.42 25.12 4.29
C SER A 274 3.96 24.61 4.36
N LEU A 275 3.75 23.31 4.55
CA LEU A 275 2.44 22.68 4.67
C LEU A 275 2.14 22.17 6.09
N ASP A 276 3.01 22.49 7.06
CA ASP A 276 2.93 22.02 8.45
C ASP A 276 2.89 20.49 8.59
N PHE A 277 3.50 19.76 7.65
CA PHE A 277 3.63 18.31 7.71
C PHE A 277 4.85 17.85 8.52
N LEU A 278 5.81 18.76 8.73
CA LEU A 278 6.92 18.60 9.67
C LEU A 278 6.73 19.60 10.82
N SER A 279 6.43 19.12 12.02
CA SER A 279 6.37 19.99 13.20
C SER A 279 7.77 20.50 13.56
N PHE A 280 7.91 21.80 13.82
CA PHE A 280 9.08 22.37 14.51
C PHE A 280 9.12 21.83 15.94
N THR A 281 9.74 20.67 16.17
CA THR A 281 10.12 20.26 17.52
C THR A 281 11.48 20.84 17.85
N GLY A 282 11.45 22.15 18.11
CA GLY A 282 12.55 22.96 18.60
C GLY A 282 12.03 24.36 18.94
N LEU A 283 11.43 24.47 20.14
CA LEU A 283 10.85 25.65 20.81
C LEU A 283 9.34 25.90 20.59
N LYS A 284 8.65 25.86 21.75
CA LYS A 284 7.29 26.29 22.09
C LYS A 284 6.61 27.19 21.05
N ASP A 285 5.47 26.76 20.52
CA ASP A 285 4.17 27.23 21.01
C ASP A 285 3.02 26.41 20.44
N ARG A 286 1.96 26.28 21.24
CA ARG A 286 0.69 25.69 20.82
C ARG A 286 -0.07 26.76 20.03
N ASN A 287 -0.38 26.48 18.77
CA ASN A 287 -1.61 26.96 18.14
C ASN A 287 -1.97 26.04 16.97
N LEU A 288 -3.23 25.61 16.94
CA LEU A 288 -3.85 24.95 15.80
C LEU A 288 -4.11 26.03 14.75
N GLU A 289 -3.42 25.98 13.62
CA GLU A 289 -3.84 26.68 12.42
C GLU A 289 -4.11 25.68 11.29
N ALA A 290 -5.23 25.91 10.61
CA ALA A 290 -5.57 25.22 9.39
C ALA A 290 -4.59 25.63 8.28
N CYS A 291 -4.15 24.67 7.48
CA CYS A 291 -3.28 24.96 6.34
C CYS A 291 -3.95 26.00 5.42
N GLY A 292 -3.35 27.18 5.31
CA GLY A 292 -3.63 28.15 4.24
C GLY A 292 -3.24 27.60 2.87
#